data_AF-A0A392MNW1-F1
#
_entry.id   AF-A0A392MNW1-F1
#
_cell.length_a   1.000
_cell.length_b   1.000
_cell.length_c   1.000
_cell.angle_alpha   90.00
_cell.angle_beta   90.00
_cell.angle_gamma   90.00
#
_symmetry.space_group_name_H-M   'P 1'
#
loop_
_entity.id
_entity.type
_entity.pdbx_description
1 polymer ?
#
loop_
_entity_poly.entity_id
_entity_poly.type
_entity_poly.pdbx_seq_one_letter_code
_entity_poly.pdbx_strand_id
1 'polypeptide(L)'
;ELSSRKSSIQQDIASFKQKIIFIDKRVPELEAEKKVATAARNFKEAARIATEAKSLCVEKENIQMEMDTATSNLEKLEEEIKGTLDKLQESEGMISLKEKELAMARYQKLLLTAATARAEKAAAQEMGDVEEANLLLAEAEAADCEAERIRSTYNFKAEDISNLRKDLVSMDLVSILDQKQLEKLDVSSSL
;
A
#
# COMPACT_ATOMS: atom_id res chain seq x y z
N GLU A 1 13.08 -10.03 -2.97
CA GLU A 1 14.17 -10.29 -1.99
C GLU A 1 13.67 -10.91 -0.69
N LEU A 2 12.81 -10.24 0.10
CA LEU A 2 12.29 -10.79 1.38
C LEU A 2 11.59 -12.15 1.24
N SER A 3 10.76 -12.31 0.19
CA SER A 3 10.09 -13.60 -0.08
C SER A 3 11.06 -14.74 -0.39
N SER A 4 12.15 -14.45 -1.11
CA SER A 4 13.17 -15.44 -1.44
C SER A 4 13.95 -15.85 -0.18
N ARG A 5 14.29 -14.88 0.67
CA ARG A 5 14.93 -15.12 1.97
C ARG A 5 14.05 -15.94 2.91
N LYS A 6 12.74 -15.65 2.96
CA LYS A 6 11.74 -16.44 3.71
C LYS A 6 11.74 -17.91 3.27
N SER A 7 11.69 -18.15 1.95
CA SER A 7 11.72 -19.50 1.40
C SER A 7 13.01 -20.25 1.76
N SER A 8 14.16 -19.56 1.73
CA SER A 8 15.45 -20.15 2.11
C SER A 8 15.45 -20.61 3.58
N ILE A 9 15.03 -19.73 4.50
CA ILE A 9 14.99 -20.05 5.94
C ILE A 9 14.02 -21.21 6.22
N GLN A 10 12.87 -21.24 5.55
CA GLN A 10 11.91 -22.34 5.68
C GLN A 10 12.50 -23.68 5.18
N GLN A 11 13.31 -23.65 4.12
CA GLN A 11 14.02 -24.82 3.63
C GLN A 11 15.07 -25.30 4.65
N ASP A 12 15.82 -24.38 5.26
CA ASP A 12 16.80 -24.71 6.30
C ASP A 12 16.12 -25.36 7.51
N ILE A 13 15.00 -24.79 7.98
CA ILE A 13 14.19 -25.37 9.07
C ILE A 13 13.70 -26.77 8.70
N ALA A 14 13.22 -26.98 7.48
CA ALA A 14 12.79 -28.30 7.03
C ALA A 14 13.94 -29.32 7.00
N SER A 15 15.12 -28.90 6.57
CA SER A 15 16.35 -29.70 6.57
C SER A 15 16.76 -30.08 8.01
N PHE A 16 16.76 -29.13 8.94
CA PHE A 16 17.07 -29.39 10.35
C PHE A 16 16.09 -30.39 10.98
N LYS A 17 14.79 -30.24 10.72
CA LYS A 17 13.76 -31.20 11.19
C LYS A 17 14.04 -32.61 10.69
N GLN A 18 14.40 -32.78 9.41
CA GLN A 18 14.73 -34.09 8.86
C GLN A 18 15.95 -34.72 9.54
N LYS A 19 17.00 -33.94 9.80
CA LYS A 19 18.19 -34.43 10.51
C LYS A 19 17.88 -34.83 11.95
N ILE A 20 17.09 -34.04 12.67
CA ILE A 20 16.66 -34.38 14.04
C ILE A 20 15.86 -35.69 14.03
N ILE A 21 14.89 -35.85 13.13
CA ILE A 21 14.10 -37.08 13.00
C ILE A 21 14.99 -38.30 12.71
N PHE A 22 16.03 -38.13 11.90
CA PHE A 22 17.00 -39.20 11.64
C PHE A 22 17.75 -39.60 12.92
N ILE A 23 18.28 -38.61 13.67
CA ILE A 23 19.01 -38.86 14.91
C ILE A 23 18.12 -39.52 15.97
N ASP A 24 16.87 -39.06 16.09
CA ASP A 24 15.87 -39.61 17.03
C ASP A 24 15.56 -41.08 16.78
N LYS A 25 15.71 -41.56 15.55
CA LYS A 25 15.60 -42.98 15.20
C LYS A 25 16.90 -43.73 15.44
N ARG A 26 18.04 -43.15 15.07
CA ARG A 26 19.34 -43.83 15.11
C ARG A 26 19.89 -44.04 16.51
N VAL A 27 19.66 -43.09 17.44
CA VAL A 27 20.17 -43.21 18.82
C VAL A 27 19.60 -44.44 19.53
N PRO A 28 18.27 -44.70 19.52
CA PRO A 28 17.71 -45.94 20.08
C PRO A 28 18.27 -47.23 19.44
N GLU A 29 18.53 -47.24 18.14
CA GLU A 29 19.13 -48.39 17.44
C GLU A 29 20.54 -48.67 17.97
N LEU A 30 21.38 -47.64 18.08
CA LEU A 30 22.73 -47.74 18.66
C LEU A 30 22.68 -48.21 20.11
N GLU A 31 21.70 -47.77 20.90
CA GLU A 31 21.52 -48.26 22.27
C GLU A 31 21.18 -49.76 22.33
N ALA A 32 20.39 -50.26 21.38
CA ALA A 32 20.10 -51.69 21.25
C ALA A 32 21.33 -52.49 20.81
N GLU A 33 22.07 -52.01 19.81
CA GLU A 33 23.34 -52.61 19.35
C GLU A 33 24.38 -52.68 20.49
N LYS A 34 24.49 -51.61 21.30
CA LYS A 34 25.35 -51.57 22.49
C LYS A 34 25.02 -52.67 23.50
N LYS A 35 23.72 -52.91 23.74
CA LYS A 35 23.26 -53.97 24.67
C LYS A 35 23.67 -55.35 24.15
N VAL A 36 23.53 -55.60 22.85
CA VAL A 36 23.96 -56.86 22.21
C VAL A 36 25.47 -57.05 22.35
N ALA A 37 26.28 -56.04 22.04
CA ALA A 37 27.74 -56.11 22.18
C ALA A 37 28.17 -56.37 23.64
N THR A 38 27.48 -55.74 24.60
CA THR A 38 27.70 -55.96 26.04
C THR A 38 27.38 -57.40 26.45
N ALA A 39 26.23 -57.94 25.99
CA ALA A 39 25.82 -59.32 26.25
C ALA A 39 26.82 -60.34 25.67
N ALA A 40 27.41 -60.02 24.51
CA ALA A 40 28.48 -60.79 23.90
C ALA A 40 29.86 -60.59 24.56
N ARG A 41 29.95 -59.81 25.64
CA ARG A 41 31.20 -59.43 26.34
C ARG A 41 32.22 -58.72 25.45
N ASN A 42 31.76 -58.09 24.36
CA ASN A 42 32.57 -57.25 23.49
C ASN A 42 32.52 -55.78 23.97
N PHE A 43 33.22 -55.50 25.06
CA PHE A 43 33.20 -54.18 25.70
C PHE A 43 33.82 -53.06 24.86
N LYS A 44 34.79 -53.40 23.99
CA LYS A 44 35.41 -52.42 23.09
C LYS A 44 34.39 -51.89 22.07
N GLU A 45 33.60 -52.79 21.49
CA GLU A 45 32.56 -52.42 20.54
C GLU A 45 31.40 -51.69 21.24
N ALA A 46 30.99 -52.16 22.43
CA ALA A 46 29.98 -51.46 23.22
C ALA A 46 30.41 -50.02 23.58
N ALA A 47 31.69 -49.81 23.91
CA ALA A 47 32.23 -48.48 24.16
C ALA A 47 32.23 -47.60 22.89
N ARG A 48 32.62 -48.15 21.74
CA ARG A 48 32.58 -47.45 20.44
C ARG A 48 31.16 -46.97 20.11
N ILE A 49 30.18 -47.87 20.21
CA ILE A 49 28.76 -47.58 19.95
C ILE A 49 28.23 -46.52 20.93
N ALA A 50 28.62 -46.60 22.20
CA ALA A 50 28.24 -45.58 23.21
C ALA A 50 28.77 -44.19 22.86
N THR A 51 30.01 -44.10 22.37
CA THR A 51 30.60 -42.84 21.90
C THR A 51 29.87 -42.30 20.68
N GLU A 52 29.51 -43.16 19.72
CA GLU A 52 28.74 -42.78 18.52
C GLU A 52 27.36 -42.21 18.90
N ALA A 53 26.62 -42.91 19.77
CA ALA A 53 25.32 -42.43 20.26
C ALA A 53 25.45 -41.07 20.98
N LYS A 54 26.47 -40.91 21.83
CA LYS A 54 26.72 -39.64 22.52
C LYS A 54 27.04 -38.51 21.54
N SER A 55 27.83 -38.79 20.49
CA SER A 55 28.15 -37.82 19.45
C SER A 55 26.90 -37.34 18.71
N LEU A 56 26.01 -38.26 18.34
CA LEU A 56 24.74 -37.93 17.68
C LEU A 56 23.82 -37.10 18.58
N CYS A 57 23.78 -37.37 19.90
CA CYS A 57 23.02 -36.53 20.83
C CYS A 57 23.53 -35.08 20.86
N VAL A 58 24.86 -34.87 20.90
CA VAL A 58 25.45 -33.53 20.85
C VAL A 58 25.16 -32.84 19.51
N GLU A 59 25.24 -33.58 18.39
CA GLU A 59 24.88 -33.05 17.08
C GLU A 59 23.41 -32.62 17.02
N LYS A 60 22.49 -33.42 17.58
CA LYS A 60 21.07 -33.06 17.69
C LYS A 60 20.87 -31.76 18.47
N GLU A 61 21.54 -31.59 19.61
CA GLU A 61 21.46 -30.36 20.41
C GLU A 61 21.92 -29.15 19.60
N ASN A 62 23.01 -29.28 18.84
CA ASN A 62 23.48 -28.21 17.95
C ASN A 62 22.48 -27.89 16.84
N ILE A 63 21.95 -28.91 16.16
CA ILE A 63 20.93 -28.72 15.10
C ILE A 63 19.66 -28.08 15.67
N GLN A 64 19.27 -28.43 16.90
CA GLN A 64 18.13 -27.82 17.58
C GLN A 64 18.37 -26.32 17.82
N MET A 65 19.55 -25.93 18.32
CA MET A 65 19.90 -24.51 18.50
C MET A 65 19.92 -23.73 17.18
N GLU A 66 20.43 -24.33 16.10
CA GLU A 66 20.41 -23.74 14.76
C GLU A 66 18.98 -23.55 14.25
N MET A 67 18.12 -24.56 14.44
CA MET A 67 16.71 -24.50 14.06
C MET A 67 15.94 -23.44 14.84
N ASP A 68 16.18 -23.31 16.14
CA ASP A 68 15.54 -22.30 16.98
C ASP A 68 15.96 -20.88 16.53
N THR A 69 17.24 -20.71 16.19
CA THR A 69 17.76 -19.46 15.63
C THR A 69 17.12 -19.15 14.27
N ALA A 70 17.02 -20.14 13.38
CA ALA A 70 16.38 -19.98 12.08
C ALA A 70 14.88 -19.64 12.22
N THR A 71 14.20 -20.24 13.20
CA THR A 71 12.78 -19.97 13.49
C THR A 71 12.59 -18.53 14.00
N SER A 72 13.41 -18.07 14.94
CA SER A 72 13.35 -16.67 15.40
C SER A 72 13.64 -15.67 14.27
N ASN A 73 14.58 -15.99 13.38
CA ASN A 73 14.85 -15.15 12.22
C ASN A 73 13.69 -15.14 11.22
N LEU A 74 12.98 -16.26 11.05
CA LEU A 74 11.79 -16.33 10.22
C LEU A 74 10.67 -15.44 10.77
N GLU A 75 10.41 -15.50 12.08
CA GLU A 75 9.39 -14.67 12.74
C GLU A 75 9.65 -13.17 12.53
N LYS A 76 10.90 -12.72 12.79
CA LYS A 76 11.30 -11.33 12.55
C LYS A 76 11.11 -10.90 11.10
N LEU A 77 11.45 -11.78 10.15
CA LEU A 77 11.30 -11.51 8.72
C LEU A 77 9.81 -11.40 8.34
N GLU A 78 8.94 -12.24 8.92
CA GLU A 78 7.50 -12.17 8.69
C GLU A 78 6.88 -10.89 9.26
N GLU A 79 7.33 -10.44 10.44
CA GLU A 79 6.96 -9.14 11.00
C GLU A 79 7.41 -7.98 10.12
N GLU A 80 8.64 -8.02 9.58
CA GLU A 80 9.16 -7.01 8.65
C GLU A 80 8.34 -6.94 7.35
N ILE A 81 8.01 -8.11 6.78
CA ILE A 81 7.17 -8.20 5.58
C ILE A 81 5.79 -7.59 5.87
N LYS A 82 5.17 -7.94 7.01
CA LYS A 82 3.88 -7.40 7.41
C LYS A 82 3.93 -5.88 7.58
N GLY A 83 4.94 -5.37 8.30
CA GLY A 83 5.10 -3.93 8.50
C GLY A 83 5.31 -3.15 7.19
N THR A 84 5.99 -3.76 6.21
CA THR A 84 6.13 -3.18 4.87
C THR A 84 4.80 -3.15 4.12
N LEU A 85 4.01 -4.23 4.22
CA LEU A 85 2.71 -4.32 3.58
C LEU A 85 1.72 -3.30 4.15
N ASP A 86 1.68 -3.14 5.48
CA ASP A 86 0.79 -2.19 6.15
C ASP A 86 1.09 -0.74 5.68
N LYS A 87 2.38 -0.37 5.60
CA LYS A 87 2.81 0.94 5.08
C LYS A 87 2.43 1.15 3.62
N LEU A 88 2.55 0.09 2.80
CA LEU A 88 2.17 0.16 1.39
C LEU A 88 0.66 0.42 1.25
N GLN A 89 -0.16 -0.31 2.00
CA GLN A 89 -1.61 -0.13 1.99
C GLN A 89 -2.03 1.27 2.48
N GLU A 90 -1.38 1.78 3.52
CA GLU A 90 -1.59 3.17 3.99
C GLU A 90 -1.26 4.17 2.88
N SER A 91 -0.11 4.00 2.22
CA SER A 91 0.32 4.88 1.12
C SER A 91 -0.64 4.85 -0.07
N GLU A 92 -1.16 3.68 -0.44
CA GLU A 92 -2.13 3.50 -1.53
C GLU A 92 -3.47 4.19 -1.19
N GLY A 93 -3.90 4.10 0.08
CA GLY A 93 -5.07 4.83 0.58
C GLY A 93 -4.88 6.34 0.49
N MET A 94 -3.71 6.85 0.87
CA MET A 94 -3.38 8.28 0.79
C MET A 94 -3.29 8.77 -0.67
N ILE A 95 -2.69 7.99 -1.57
CA ILE A 95 -2.62 8.30 -3.00
C ILE A 95 -4.04 8.39 -3.57
N SER A 96 -4.89 7.40 -3.31
CA SER A 96 -6.27 7.37 -3.78
C SER A 96 -7.07 8.60 -3.33
N LEU A 97 -6.87 9.02 -2.07
CA LEU A 97 -7.49 10.22 -1.53
C LEU A 97 -6.98 11.49 -2.23
N LYS A 98 -5.67 11.61 -2.45
CA LYS A 98 -5.06 12.77 -3.13
C LYS A 98 -5.42 12.85 -4.61
N GLU A 99 -5.54 11.71 -5.29
CA GLU A 99 -6.02 11.65 -6.67
C GLU A 99 -7.46 12.13 -6.78
N LYS A 100 -8.32 11.75 -5.82
CA LYS A 100 -9.71 12.23 -5.76
C LYS A 100 -9.77 13.74 -5.51
N GLU A 101 -8.97 14.26 -4.58
CA GLU A 101 -8.86 15.71 -4.33
C GLU A 101 -8.38 16.48 -5.58
N LEU A 102 -7.35 15.98 -6.27
CA LEU A 102 -6.83 16.57 -7.50
C LEU A 102 -7.87 16.54 -8.62
N ALA A 103 -8.58 15.42 -8.77
CA ALA A 103 -9.66 15.29 -9.75
C ALA A 103 -10.79 16.29 -9.46
N MET A 104 -11.13 16.53 -8.19
CA MET A 104 -12.10 17.54 -7.80
C MET A 104 -11.60 18.96 -8.16
N ALA A 105 -10.37 19.31 -7.79
CA ALA A 105 -9.79 20.62 -8.13
C ALA A 105 -9.77 20.86 -9.65
N ARG A 106 -9.43 19.83 -10.43
CA ARG A 106 -9.44 19.91 -11.90
C ARG A 106 -10.87 20.07 -12.44
N TYR A 107 -11.83 19.33 -11.91
CA TYR A 107 -13.24 19.47 -12.27
C TYR A 107 -13.74 20.89 -12.03
N GLN A 108 -13.47 21.45 -10.85
CA GLN A 108 -13.85 22.82 -10.48
C GLN A 108 -13.22 23.86 -11.41
N LYS A 109 -11.93 23.70 -11.73
CA LYS A 109 -11.23 24.58 -12.69
C LYS A 109 -11.89 24.56 -14.07
N LEU A 110 -12.29 23.39 -14.58
CA LEU A 110 -12.95 23.25 -15.88
C LEU A 110 -14.30 23.95 -15.91
N LEU A 111 -15.08 23.87 -14.83
CA LEU A 111 -16.35 24.61 -14.71
C LEU A 111 -16.12 26.12 -14.78
N LEU A 112 -15.07 26.62 -14.11
CA LEU A 112 -14.71 28.03 -14.17
C LEU A 112 -14.28 28.43 -15.60
N THR A 113 -13.40 27.66 -16.24
CA THR A 113 -12.99 27.90 -17.63
C THR A 113 -14.19 27.95 -18.57
N ALA A 114 -15.13 27.01 -18.46
CA ALA A 114 -16.33 27.00 -19.28
C ALA A 114 -17.24 28.22 -19.00
N ALA A 115 -17.34 28.67 -17.75
CA ALA A 115 -18.12 29.86 -17.40
C ALA A 115 -17.48 31.14 -17.96
N THR A 116 -16.16 31.28 -17.82
CA THR A 116 -15.39 32.42 -18.35
C THR A 116 -15.48 32.48 -19.88
N ALA A 117 -15.24 31.37 -20.58
CA ALA A 117 -15.35 31.33 -22.04
C ALA A 117 -16.76 31.69 -22.54
N ARG A 118 -17.82 31.30 -21.81
CA ARG A 118 -19.20 31.72 -22.15
C ARG A 118 -19.43 33.23 -21.91
N ALA A 119 -18.84 33.81 -20.87
CA ALA A 119 -18.94 35.25 -20.61
C ALA A 119 -18.20 36.05 -21.69
N GLU A 120 -16.98 35.65 -22.03
CA GLU A 120 -16.18 36.26 -23.10
C GLU A 120 -16.87 36.10 -24.46
N LYS A 121 -17.48 34.94 -24.72
CA LYS A 121 -18.29 34.72 -25.93
C LYS A 121 -19.40 35.77 -26.02
N ALA A 122 -20.15 36.00 -24.94
CA ALA A 122 -21.24 36.97 -24.93
C ALA A 122 -20.73 38.39 -25.30
N ALA A 123 -19.58 38.79 -24.75
CA ALA A 123 -18.94 40.05 -25.09
C ALA A 123 -18.49 40.12 -26.56
N ALA A 124 -17.88 39.05 -27.09
CA ALA A 124 -17.47 38.97 -28.50
C ALA A 124 -18.68 39.08 -29.45
N GLN A 125 -19.80 38.44 -29.09
CA GLN A 125 -21.07 38.56 -29.82
C GLN A 125 -21.61 39.99 -29.83
N GLU A 126 -21.54 40.71 -28.71
CA GLU A 126 -21.93 42.13 -28.63
C GLU A 126 -21.04 43.04 -29.48
N MET A 127 -19.75 42.72 -29.61
CA MET A 127 -18.80 43.44 -30.47
C MET A 127 -18.89 43.05 -31.95
N GLY A 128 -19.73 42.08 -32.31
CA GLY A 128 -19.87 41.59 -33.68
C GLY A 128 -18.71 40.70 -34.16
N ASP A 129 -17.85 40.24 -33.25
CA ASP A 129 -16.76 39.32 -33.55
C ASP A 129 -17.28 37.87 -33.50
N VAL A 130 -17.85 37.43 -34.63
CA VAL A 130 -18.49 36.12 -34.75
C VAL A 130 -17.46 34.98 -34.74
N GLU A 131 -16.24 35.22 -35.22
CA GLU A 131 -15.19 34.20 -35.23
C GLU A 131 -14.73 33.89 -33.81
N GLU A 132 -14.40 34.92 -33.03
CA GLU A 132 -14.02 34.78 -31.63
C GLU A 132 -15.14 34.15 -30.79
N ALA A 133 -16.40 34.57 -31.01
CA ALA A 133 -17.54 33.98 -30.32
C ALA A 133 -17.71 32.47 -30.58
N ASN A 134 -17.38 31.99 -31.79
CA ASN A 134 -17.45 30.56 -32.11
C ASN A 134 -16.29 29.77 -31.49
N LEU A 135 -15.08 30.35 -31.46
CA LEU A 135 -13.92 29.74 -30.80
C LEU A 135 -14.17 29.57 -29.29
N LEU A 136 -14.68 30.61 -28.63
CA LEU A 136 -15.01 30.60 -27.21
C LEU A 136 -16.15 29.63 -26.87
N LEU A 137 -17.13 29.46 -27.78
CA LEU A 137 -18.16 28.42 -27.63
C LEU A 137 -17.54 27.02 -27.64
N ALA A 138 -16.65 26.74 -28.60
CA ALA A 138 -15.98 25.46 -28.69
C ALA A 138 -15.09 25.18 -27.46
N GLU A 139 -14.41 26.20 -26.92
CA GLU A 139 -13.65 26.07 -25.67
C GLU A 139 -14.55 25.72 -24.47
N ALA A 140 -15.69 26.42 -24.33
CA ALA A 140 -16.64 26.15 -23.26
C ALA A 140 -17.19 24.71 -23.34
N GLU A 141 -17.57 24.26 -24.53
CA GLU A 141 -18.08 22.90 -24.76
C GLU A 141 -17.02 21.83 -24.50
N ALA A 142 -15.76 22.07 -24.89
CA ALA A 142 -14.65 21.17 -24.62
C ALA A 142 -14.37 21.05 -23.11
N ALA A 143 -14.39 22.18 -22.39
CA ALA A 143 -14.22 22.20 -20.94
C ALA A 143 -15.35 21.47 -20.21
N ASP A 144 -16.61 21.65 -20.63
CA ASP A 144 -17.76 20.91 -20.11
C ASP A 144 -17.61 19.39 -20.32
N CYS A 145 -17.23 18.97 -21.53
CA CYS A 145 -17.08 17.55 -21.86
C CYS A 145 -16.04 16.86 -20.98
N GLU A 146 -14.89 17.51 -20.74
CA GLU A 146 -13.85 16.97 -19.86
C GLU A 146 -14.29 16.99 -18.39
N ALA A 147 -15.01 18.02 -17.95
CA ALA A 147 -15.56 18.08 -16.59
C ALA A 147 -16.54 16.92 -16.34
N GLU A 148 -17.43 16.66 -17.30
CA GLU A 148 -18.39 15.54 -17.24
C GLU A 148 -17.70 14.17 -17.21
N ARG A 149 -16.62 14.01 -17.97
CA ARG A 149 -15.80 12.79 -17.93
C ARG A 149 -15.20 12.57 -16.54
N ILE A 150 -14.64 13.62 -15.93
CA ILE A 150 -14.06 13.54 -14.58
C ILE A 150 -15.15 13.23 -13.54
N ARG A 151 -16.29 13.95 -13.59
CA ARG A 151 -17.43 13.72 -12.69
C ARG A 151 -17.90 12.28 -12.73
N SER A 152 -18.03 11.71 -13.93
CA SER A 152 -18.47 10.34 -14.14
C SER A 152 -17.44 9.31 -13.66
N THR A 153 -16.15 9.56 -13.90
CA THR A 153 -15.06 8.65 -13.48
C THR A 153 -14.97 8.53 -11.96
N TYR A 154 -15.12 9.65 -11.24
CA TYR A 154 -14.98 9.71 -9.78
C TYR A 154 -16.32 9.71 -9.02
N ASN A 155 -17.43 9.66 -9.75
CA ASN A 155 -18.80 9.70 -9.23
C ASN A 155 -19.04 10.84 -8.23
N PHE A 156 -18.57 12.05 -8.57
CA PHE A 156 -18.79 13.24 -7.74
C PHE A 156 -20.28 13.57 -7.69
N LYS A 157 -20.82 13.79 -6.49
CA LYS A 157 -22.23 14.11 -6.30
C LYS A 157 -22.47 15.62 -6.34
N ALA A 158 -23.73 16.02 -6.51
CA ALA A 158 -24.13 17.42 -6.50
C ALA A 158 -23.76 18.12 -5.17
N GLU A 159 -23.78 17.39 -4.04
CA GLU A 159 -23.40 17.92 -2.74
C GLU A 159 -21.92 18.32 -2.68
N ASP A 160 -21.04 17.53 -3.31
CA ASP A 160 -19.59 17.82 -3.37
C ASP A 160 -19.29 19.11 -4.16
N ILE A 161 -20.22 19.52 -5.02
CA ILE A 161 -20.14 20.68 -5.92
C ILE A 161 -20.81 21.91 -5.28
N SER A 162 -21.82 21.68 -4.44
CA SER A 162 -22.67 22.73 -3.85
C SER A 162 -21.93 23.71 -2.94
N ASN A 163 -20.84 23.27 -2.30
CA ASN A 163 -20.00 24.14 -1.49
C ASN A 163 -19.24 25.18 -2.33
N LEU A 164 -18.96 24.88 -3.61
CA LEU A 164 -18.19 25.78 -4.48
C LEU A 164 -19.00 26.96 -5.00
N ARG A 165 -20.27 26.74 -5.36
CA ARG A 165 -21.14 27.80 -5.92
C ARG A 165 -21.44 28.90 -4.90
N LYS A 166 -21.32 28.59 -3.60
CA LYS A 166 -21.47 29.55 -2.50
C LYS A 166 -20.27 30.50 -2.38
N ASP A 167 -19.08 30.06 -2.79
CA ASP A 167 -17.82 30.81 -2.61
C ASP A 167 -17.40 31.60 -3.86
N LEU A 168 -18.06 31.38 -4.99
CA LEU A 168 -17.78 32.09 -6.24
C LEU A 168 -18.55 33.42 -6.29
N VAL A 169 -17.86 34.51 -5.97
CA VAL A 169 -18.36 35.87 -6.18
C VAL A 169 -17.98 36.34 -7.59
N SER A 170 -18.96 36.86 -8.34
CA SER A 170 -18.71 37.42 -9.68
C SER A 170 -17.73 38.60 -9.59
N MET A 171 -16.71 38.62 -10.47
CA MET A 171 -15.72 39.69 -10.55
C MET A 171 -16.35 41.05 -10.89
N ASP A 172 -17.44 41.05 -11.67
CA ASP A 172 -18.23 42.25 -11.95
C ASP A 172 -18.93 42.75 -10.68
N LEU A 173 -19.41 41.83 -9.83
CA LEU A 173 -19.94 42.19 -8.53
C LEU A 173 -18.81 42.79 -7.66
N VAL A 174 -17.61 42.22 -7.69
CA VAL A 174 -16.46 42.74 -6.94
C VAL A 174 -16.04 44.14 -7.40
N SER A 175 -16.14 44.43 -8.70
CA SER A 175 -15.78 45.74 -9.25
C SER A 175 -16.81 46.84 -8.94
N ILE A 176 -18.07 46.45 -8.66
CA ILE A 176 -19.17 47.37 -8.36
C ILE A 176 -19.33 47.60 -6.84
N LEU A 177 -18.95 46.62 -6.01
CA LEU A 177 -19.14 46.67 -4.56
C LEU A 177 -17.96 47.34 -3.83
N ASP A 178 -18.28 48.15 -2.82
CA ASP A 178 -17.26 48.70 -1.93
C ASP A 178 -16.73 47.66 -0.93
N GLN A 179 -15.62 47.98 -0.26
CA GLN A 179 -14.95 47.06 0.67
C GLN A 179 -15.84 46.60 1.83
N LYS A 180 -16.76 47.44 2.32
CA LYS A 180 -17.69 47.07 3.40
C LYS A 180 -18.82 46.17 2.91
N GLN A 181 -19.19 46.27 1.63
CA GLN A 181 -20.20 45.42 1.00
C GLN A 181 -19.61 44.05 0.65
N LEU A 182 -18.34 43.99 0.25
CA LEU A 182 -17.59 42.75 0.05
C LEU A 182 -17.41 41.97 1.36
N GLU A 183 -17.03 42.65 2.44
CA GLU A 183 -16.91 42.04 3.78
C GLU A 183 -18.22 41.41 4.28
N LYS A 184 -19.39 41.92 3.85
CA LYS A 184 -20.70 41.35 4.22
C LYS A 184 -21.08 40.10 3.43
N LEU A 185 -20.58 39.95 2.21
CA LEU A 185 -20.83 38.76 1.39
C LEU A 185 -20.07 37.55 1.93
N ASP A 186 -18.84 37.76 2.40
CA ASP A 186 -17.97 36.75 3.04
C ASP A 186 -18.59 36.17 4.34
N VAL A 187 -19.36 36.98 5.06
CA VAL A 187 -20.08 36.55 6.28
C VAL A 187 -21.33 35.73 5.95
N SER A 188 -21.91 35.88 4.76
CA SER A 188 -23.14 35.19 4.35
C SER A 188 -22.92 33.78 3.75
N SER A 189 -21.69 33.46 3.35
CA SER A 189 -21.26 32.11 2.94
C SER A 189 -20.85 31.22 4.12
N SER A 190 -20.72 31.79 5.33
CA SER A 190 -20.24 31.13 6.56
C SER A 190 -21.36 30.62 7.51
N LEU A 191 -22.61 30.49 7.05
CA LEU A 191 -23.76 29.93 7.78
C LEU A 191 -24.43 28.80 6.98
#